data_AF-A0A7S2PHE2-F1
#
_entry.id   AF-A0A7S2PHE2-F1
#
_cell.length_a   1.000
_cell.length_b   1.000
_cell.length_c   1.000
_cell.angle_alpha   90.00
_cell.angle_beta   90.00
_cell.angle_gamma   90.00
#
_symmetry.space_group_name_H-M   'P 1'
#
loop_
_entity.id
_entity.type
_entity.pdbx_description
1 polymer ?
#
loop_
_entity_poly.entity_id
_entity_poly.type
_entity_poly.pdbx_seq_one_letter_code
_entity_poly.pdbx_strand_id
1 'polypeptide(L)'
;GRYEDERVANKSTYWVVFELLWRDFFKFFAAKHGTKIFMIDGTSPQHKKRWGYDPKQFAAWKEGRTGYPLVDANMRELAATGFMSNRGRQNVCSFFTIDMNTDWRRGA
;
A
#
# COMPACT_ATOMS: atom_id res chain seq x y z
N GLY A 1 44.78 9.74 13.23
CA GLY A 1 43.37 10.17 13.18
C GLY A 1 42.54 8.92 13.07
N ARG A 2 41.75 8.61 14.10
CA ARG A 2 41.17 7.28 14.31
C ARG A 2 39.70 7.38 14.72
N TYR A 3 38.94 8.22 14.02
CA TYR A 3 37.54 8.53 14.37
C TYR A 3 36.59 8.77 13.19
N GLU A 4 36.97 8.46 11.94
CA GLU A 4 36.10 8.75 10.78
C GLU A 4 35.65 7.55 9.92
N ASP A 5 36.18 6.33 10.11
CA ASP A 5 35.85 5.22 9.19
C ASP A 5 34.72 4.27 9.63
N GLU A 6 34.20 4.35 10.86
CA GLU A 6 33.27 3.32 11.39
C GLU A 6 31.78 3.73 11.47
N ARG A 7 31.38 4.92 11.02
CA ARG A 7 30.01 5.43 11.25
C ARG A 7 29.05 5.50 10.06
N VAL A 8 29.40 5.00 8.88
CA VAL A 8 28.58 5.28 7.67
C VAL A 8 27.66 4.13 7.22
N ALA A 9 27.85 2.90 7.69
CA ALA A 9 27.01 1.76 7.30
C ALA A 9 26.38 1.07 8.51
N ASN A 10 25.18 1.50 8.90
CA ASN A 10 24.35 0.76 9.85
C ASN A 10 23.07 0.25 9.17
N LYS A 11 22.29 -0.58 9.88
CA LYS A 11 21.04 -1.15 9.36
C LYS A 11 20.08 -0.09 8.81
N SER A 12 20.05 1.11 9.39
CA SER A 12 19.19 2.20 8.94
C SER A 12 19.63 2.77 7.57
N THR A 13 20.94 2.92 7.32
CA THR A 13 21.44 3.32 6.00
C THR A 13 21.08 2.28 4.94
N TYR A 14 21.21 0.99 5.26
CA TYR A 14 20.80 -0.10 4.37
C TYR A 14 19.29 -0.08 4.06
N TRP A 15 18.45 0.14 5.08
CA TRP A 15 16.99 0.21 4.90
C TRP A 15 16.55 1.33 3.96
N VAL A 16 17.20 2.50 3.99
CA VAL A 16 16.91 3.58 3.04
C VAL A 16 17.21 3.13 1.60
N VAL A 17 18.34 2.47 1.37
CA VAL A 17 18.69 1.93 0.05
C VAL A 17 17.68 0.86 -0.36
N PHE A 18 17.26 0.00 0.56
CA PHE A 18 16.28 -1.05 0.31
C PHE A 18 14.91 -0.50 -0.13
N GLU A 19 14.42 0.58 0.51
CA GLU A 19 13.18 1.25 0.10
C GLU A 19 13.30 1.89 -1.30
N LEU A 20 14.48 2.42 -1.65
CA LEU A 20 14.75 2.91 -3.01
C LEU A 20 14.78 1.78 -4.05
N LEU A 21 15.31 0.61 -3.68
CA LEU A 21 15.26 -0.58 -4.54
C LEU A 21 13.82 -1.03 -4.78
N TRP A 22 12.94 -0.98 -3.78
CA TRP A 22 11.51 -1.25 -3.96
C TRP A 22 10.85 -0.28 -4.94
N ARG A 23 11.17 1.01 -4.85
CA ARG A 23 10.69 2.02 -5.80
C ARG A 23 11.09 1.66 -7.23
N ASP A 24 12.35 1.32 -7.45
CA ASP A 24 12.86 1.03 -8.79
C ASP A 24 12.32 -0.32 -9.31
N PHE A 25 12.16 -1.32 -8.44
CA PHE A 25 11.47 -2.56 -8.75
C PHE A 25 10.07 -2.31 -9.31
N PHE A 26 9.24 -1.49 -8.64
CA PHE A 26 7.87 -1.22 -9.12
C PHE A 26 7.84 -0.48 -10.46
N LYS A 27 8.83 0.38 -10.74
CA LYS A 27 8.96 1.03 -12.06
C LYS A 27 9.23 0.01 -13.16
N PHE A 28 10.22 -0.87 -12.97
CA PHE A 28 10.53 -1.91 -13.95
C PHE A 28 9.42 -2.95 -14.08
N PHE A 29 8.74 -3.27 -12.97
CA PHE A 29 7.58 -4.13 -12.96
C PHE A 29 6.45 -3.55 -13.81
N ALA A 30 6.14 -2.26 -13.65
CA ALA A 30 5.15 -1.57 -14.47
C ALA A 30 5.53 -1.56 -15.95
N ALA A 31 6.80 -1.28 -16.28
CA ALA A 31 7.30 -1.31 -17.66
C ALA A 31 7.17 -2.72 -18.29
N LYS A 32 7.45 -3.77 -17.52
CA LYS A 32 7.36 -5.17 -17.98
C LYS A 32 5.92 -5.63 -18.21
N HIS A 33 5.00 -5.25 -17.32
CA HIS A 33 3.63 -5.78 -17.31
C HIS A 33 2.61 -4.86 -17.98
N GLY A 34 2.96 -3.61 -18.26
CA GLY A 34 2.13 -2.65 -18.96
C GLY A 34 0.78 -2.44 -18.26
N THR A 35 -0.30 -2.40 -19.03
CA THR A 35 -1.65 -2.15 -18.52
C THR A 35 -2.19 -3.23 -17.58
N LYS A 36 -1.58 -4.42 -17.55
CA LYS A 36 -2.01 -5.54 -16.68
C LYS A 36 -1.98 -5.17 -15.20
N ILE A 37 -1.11 -4.24 -14.79
CA ILE A 37 -1.03 -3.79 -13.39
C ILE A 37 -2.27 -3.02 -12.92
N PHE A 38 -3.14 -2.57 -13.85
CA PHE A 38 -4.38 -1.85 -13.55
C PHE A 38 -5.66 -2.69 -13.78
N MET A 39 -5.51 -3.90 -14.36
CA MET A 39 -6.64 -4.78 -14.66
C MET A 39 -7.07 -5.54 -13.41
N ILE A 40 -8.36 -5.88 -13.29
CA ILE A 40 -8.92 -6.53 -12.08
C ILE A 40 -8.21 -7.86 -11.73
N ASP A 41 -7.76 -8.60 -12.74
CA ASP A 41 -7.02 -9.86 -12.61
C ASP A 41 -5.52 -9.65 -12.29
N GLY A 42 -5.04 -8.41 -12.34
CA GLY A 42 -3.64 -8.05 -12.12
C GLY A 42 -2.67 -8.76 -13.06
N THR A 43 -1.46 -9.01 -12.56
CA THR A 43 -0.38 -9.67 -13.31
C THR A 43 -0.31 -11.18 -13.07
N SER A 44 -1.06 -11.74 -12.11
CA SER A 44 -1.04 -13.16 -11.75
C SER A 44 -2.21 -13.90 -12.42
N PRO A 45 -1.94 -14.81 -13.38
CA PRO A 45 -3.00 -15.56 -14.06
C PRO A 45 -3.79 -16.51 -13.14
N GLN A 46 -3.25 -16.84 -11.97
CA GLN A 46 -3.82 -17.81 -11.03
C GLN A 46 -4.78 -17.19 -10.01
N HIS A 47 -4.81 -15.86 -9.86
CA HIS A 47 -5.62 -15.18 -8.82
C HIS A 47 -6.89 -14.55 -9.41
N LYS A 48 -7.83 -15.39 -9.84
CA LYS A 48 -9.18 -14.95 -10.24
C LYS A 48 -10.10 -14.90 -9.03
N LYS A 49 -9.97 -13.83 -8.24
CA LYS A 49 -10.85 -13.57 -7.09
C LYS A 49 -12.13 -12.88 -7.56
N ARG A 50 -13.30 -13.32 -7.07
CA ARG A 50 -14.56 -12.58 -7.26
C ARG A 50 -14.61 -11.42 -6.29
N TRP A 51 -14.51 -10.21 -6.82
CA TRP A 51 -14.57 -8.99 -6.03
C TRP A 51 -16.02 -8.56 -5.77
N GLY A 52 -16.28 -8.08 -4.56
CA GLY A 52 -17.52 -7.44 -4.17
C GLY A 52 -17.46 -5.93 -4.34
N TYR A 53 -18.63 -5.30 -4.21
CA TYR A 53 -18.74 -3.85 -4.07
C TYR A 53 -20.00 -3.52 -3.29
N ASP A 54 -19.82 -2.91 -2.11
CA ASP A 54 -20.87 -2.26 -1.34
C ASP A 54 -20.54 -0.75 -1.26
N PRO A 55 -21.33 0.12 -1.93
CA PRO A 55 -21.11 1.56 -1.89
C PRO A 55 -21.09 2.15 -0.47
N LYS A 56 -21.89 1.60 0.45
CA LYS A 56 -21.99 2.11 1.83
C LYS A 56 -20.73 1.76 2.61
N GLN A 57 -20.26 0.52 2.50
CA GLN A 57 -19.01 0.11 3.13
C GLN A 57 -17.81 0.85 2.52
N PHE A 58 -17.79 1.06 1.21
CA PHE A 58 -16.77 1.87 0.55
C PHE A 58 -16.72 3.31 1.08
N ALA A 59 -17.88 3.96 1.20
CA ALA A 59 -17.95 5.31 1.78
C ALA A 59 -17.48 5.33 3.24
N ALA A 60 -17.89 4.35 4.04
CA ALA A 60 -17.44 4.22 5.43
C ALA A 60 -15.92 4.05 5.52
N TRP A 61 -15.30 3.26 4.65
CA TRP A 61 -13.84 3.12 4.58
C TRP A 61 -13.16 4.41 4.17
N LYS A 62 -13.64 5.05 3.09
CA LYS A 62 -13.09 6.32 2.58
C LYS A 62 -13.12 7.44 3.63
N GLU A 63 -14.18 7.47 4.45
CA GLU A 63 -14.39 8.50 5.47
C GLU A 63 -13.86 8.08 6.86
N GLY A 64 -13.24 6.91 6.98
CA GLY A 64 -12.71 6.38 8.24
C GLY A 64 -13.79 6.22 9.32
N ARG A 65 -14.90 5.55 8.97
CA ARG A 65 -16.02 5.17 9.85
C ARG A 65 -16.35 3.68 9.74
N THR A 66 -15.33 2.85 9.58
CA THR A 66 -15.47 1.38 9.52
C THR A 66 -15.79 0.77 10.87
N GLY A 67 -15.52 1.50 11.97
CA GLY A 67 -15.61 0.98 13.34
C GLY A 67 -14.32 0.29 13.80
N TYR A 68 -13.30 0.20 12.94
CA TYR A 68 -11.98 -0.32 13.28
C TYR A 68 -11.01 0.84 13.52
N PRO A 69 -10.60 1.12 14.77
CA PRO A 69 -9.86 2.34 15.10
C PRO A 69 -8.58 2.54 14.29
N LEU A 70 -7.84 1.46 14.01
CA LEU A 70 -6.60 1.51 13.23
C LEU A 70 -6.87 1.91 11.77
N VAL A 71 -7.91 1.34 11.14
CA VAL A 71 -8.27 1.67 9.75
C VAL A 71 -8.79 3.10 9.68
N ASP A 72 -9.67 3.45 10.61
CA ASP A 72 -10.32 4.76 10.66
C ASP A 72 -9.30 5.89 10.88
N ALA A 73 -8.34 5.71 11.78
CA ALA A 73 -7.29 6.69 12.03
C ALA A 73 -6.43 6.94 10.78
N ASN A 74 -6.01 5.88 10.08
CA ASN A 74 -5.19 6.01 8.87
C ASN A 74 -5.97 6.67 7.72
N MET A 75 -7.22 6.26 7.50
CA MET A 75 -8.04 6.86 6.43
C MET A 75 -8.32 8.35 6.69
N ARG A 76 -8.52 8.73 7.96
CA ARG A 76 -8.64 10.15 8.36
C ARG A 76 -7.32 10.91 8.21
N GLU A 77 -6.18 10.31 8.55
CA GLU A 77 -4.85 10.90 8.33
C GLU A 77 -4.64 11.20 6.84
N LEU A 78 -4.94 10.23 5.97
CA LEU A 78 -4.85 10.41 4.52
C LEU A 78 -5.76 11.55 4.03
N ALA A 79 -7.00 11.60 4.50
CA ALA A 79 -7.96 12.63 4.10
C ALA A 79 -7.54 14.03 4.58
N ALA A 80 -6.95 14.14 5.78
CA ALA A 80 -6.56 15.42 6.37
C ALA A 80 -5.20 15.94 5.86
N THR A 81 -4.25 15.05 5.56
CA THR A 81 -2.85 15.41 5.31
C THR A 81 -2.36 15.06 3.91
N GLY A 82 -3.07 14.21 3.17
CA GLY A 82 -2.60 13.63 1.91
C GLY A 82 -1.50 12.58 2.10
N PHE A 83 -1.13 12.26 3.34
CA PHE A 83 -0.10 11.29 3.68
C PHE A 83 -0.68 10.14 4.52
N MET A 84 -0.05 8.98 4.40
CA MET A 84 -0.30 7.83 5.27
C MET A 84 1.00 7.06 5.43
N SER A 85 1.30 6.63 6.66
CA SER A 85 2.47 5.81 6.94
C SER A 85 2.50 4.53 6.10
N ASN A 86 3.69 4.00 5.80
CA ASN A 86 3.81 2.76 5.00
C ASN A 86 3.03 1.59 5.64
N ARG A 87 3.12 1.47 6.96
CA ARG A 87 2.38 0.45 7.73
C ARG A 87 0.86 0.69 7.67
N GLY A 88 0.44 1.95 7.72
CA GLY A 88 -0.94 2.36 7.51
C GLY A 88 -1.48 1.88 6.16
N ARG A 89 -0.75 2.18 5.08
CA ARG A 89 -1.13 1.81 3.71
C ARG A 89 -1.30 0.30 3.55
N GLN A 90 -0.40 -0.49 4.11
CA GLN A 90 -0.50 -1.95 4.11
C GLN A 90 -1.76 -2.44 4.85
N ASN A 91 -2.04 -1.90 6.03
CA ASN A 91 -3.19 -2.31 6.85
C ASN A 91 -4.52 -1.94 6.17
N VAL A 92 -4.67 -0.70 5.70
CA VAL A 92 -5.95 -0.27 5.07
C VAL A 92 -6.19 -0.99 3.75
N CYS A 93 -5.14 -1.30 2.97
CA CYS A 93 -5.24 -2.09 1.75
C CYS A 93 -5.63 -3.55 2.03
N SER A 94 -5.01 -4.18 3.05
CA SER A 94 -5.39 -5.52 3.48
C SER A 94 -6.84 -5.56 3.94
N PHE A 95 -7.26 -4.61 4.79
CA PHE A 95 -8.64 -4.52 5.26
C PHE A 95 -9.63 -4.37 4.10
N PHE A 96 -9.32 -3.48 3.16
CA PHE A 96 -10.16 -3.22 2.00
C PHE A 96 -10.34 -4.44 1.08
N THR A 97 -9.25 -5.16 0.83
CA THR A 97 -9.23 -6.26 -0.15
C THR A 97 -9.61 -7.61 0.44
N ILE A 98 -9.33 -7.85 1.72
CA ILE A 98 -9.55 -9.12 2.41
C ILE A 98 -10.82 -9.04 3.25
N ASP A 99 -10.88 -8.17 4.25
CA ASP A 99 -12.00 -8.10 5.20
C ASP A 99 -13.28 -7.57 4.55
N MET A 100 -13.19 -6.49 3.75
CA MET A 100 -14.34 -5.94 3.02
C MET A 100 -14.59 -6.66 1.68
N ASN A 101 -13.68 -7.54 1.25
CA ASN A 101 -13.73 -8.22 -0.05
C ASN A 101 -14.06 -7.29 -1.25
N THR A 102 -13.58 -6.04 -1.23
CA THR A 102 -13.94 -5.03 -2.23
C THR A 102 -12.92 -4.97 -3.36
N ASP A 103 -13.39 -4.70 -4.58
CA ASP A 103 -12.53 -4.48 -5.76
C ASP A 103 -11.40 -3.49 -5.45
N TRP A 104 -10.18 -4.01 -5.41
CA TRP A 104 -8.97 -3.30 -4.99
C TRP A 104 -8.71 -2.02 -5.78
N ARG A 105 -9.17 -1.96 -7.05
CA ARG A 105 -8.98 -0.80 -7.93
C ARG A 105 -9.70 0.45 -7.45
N ARG A 106 -10.66 0.31 -6.53
CA ARG A 106 -11.39 1.44 -5.93
C ARG A 106 -10.60 2.13 -4.82
N GLY A 107 -9.64 1.44 -4.23
CA GLY A 107 -8.74 1.98 -3.20
C GLY A 107 -7.36 2.38 -3.74
N ALA A 108 -7.03 1.96 -4.97
CA ALA A 108 -5.81 2.34 -5.69
C ALA A 108 -5.92 3.75 -6.27
#